data_AF-A0A836WMH5-F1
#
_entry.id   AF-A0A836WMH5-F1
#
_cell.length_a   1.000
_cell.length_b   1.000
_cell.length_c   1.000
_cell.angle_alpha   90.00
_cell.angle_beta   90.00
_cell.angle_gamma   90.00
#
_symmetry.space_group_name_H-M   'P 1'
#
loop_
_entity.id
_entity.type
_entity.pdbx_description
1 polymer ?
#
loop_
_entity_poly.entity_id
_entity_poly.type
_entity_poly.pdbx_seq_one_letter_code
_entity_poly.pdbx_strand_id
1 'polypeptide(L)'
;MVVIGAGSAGLVTSYIGAATKGKVALIEKHKMGGDCLNTGCVPSKALIRSAKFMADVKKCRSLGFKNVQVDFEFSDVMERVQRVIKTIEPHDSVERYSKLGVECHTGEARIKS
;
A
#
# COMPACT_ATOMS: atom_id res chain seq x y z
N MET A 1 9.40 22.96 4.03
CA MET A 1 8.02 22.44 3.90
C MET A 1 7.82 21.37 4.96
N VAL A 2 6.68 21.36 5.64
CA VAL A 2 6.33 20.31 6.62
C VAL A 2 5.11 19.57 6.07
N VAL A 3 5.22 18.25 5.98
CA VAL A 3 4.17 17.34 5.53
C VAL A 3 3.70 16.53 6.74
N ILE A 4 2.39 16.52 6.98
CA ILE A 4 1.77 15.79 8.10
C ILE A 4 0.96 14.64 7.50
N GLY A 5 1.38 13.42 7.80
CA GLY A 5 0.83 12.18 7.28
C GLY A 5 1.65 11.61 6.10
N ALA A 6 2.05 10.35 6.21
CA ALA A 6 2.75 9.57 5.19
C ALA A 6 1.80 8.61 4.44
N GLY A 7 0.57 9.05 4.20
CA GLY A 7 -0.31 8.45 3.19
C GLY A 7 0.09 8.88 1.78
N SER A 8 -0.64 8.41 0.76
CA SER A 8 -0.27 8.63 -0.65
C SER A 8 0.00 10.09 -1.02
N ALA A 9 -0.82 11.03 -0.54
CA ALA A 9 -0.63 12.45 -0.80
C ALA A 9 0.65 13.00 -0.16
N GLY A 10 0.91 12.66 1.10
CA GLY A 10 2.07 13.16 1.84
C GLY A 10 3.39 12.58 1.33
N LEU A 11 3.37 11.30 0.96
CA LEU A 11 4.50 10.64 0.31
C LEU A 11 4.87 11.30 -1.03
N VAL A 12 3.89 11.48 -1.93
CA VAL A 12 4.13 12.13 -3.23
C VAL A 12 4.61 13.57 -3.06
N THR A 13 3.97 14.33 -2.17
CA THR A 13 4.34 15.74 -1.91
C THR A 13 5.75 15.84 -1.34
N SER A 14 6.11 14.95 -0.41
CA SER A 14 7.44 14.95 0.20
C SER A 14 8.52 14.60 -0.81
N TYR A 15 8.27 13.59 -1.64
CA TYR A 15 9.18 13.19 -2.71
C TYR A 15 9.43 14.33 -3.70
N ILE A 16 8.36 14.96 -4.22
CA ILE A 16 8.47 16.05 -5.18
C ILE A 16 9.17 17.27 -4.55
N GLY A 17 8.84 17.60 -3.30
CA GLY A 17 9.48 18.67 -2.56
C GLY A 17 10.99 18.47 -2.39
N ALA A 18 11.43 17.25 -2.07
CA ALA A 18 12.85 16.93 -1.97
C ALA A 18 13.54 16.90 -3.34
N ALA A 19 12.90 16.34 -4.37
CA ALA A 19 13.44 16.28 -5.74
C ALA A 19 13.67 17.68 -6.35
N THR A 20 12.86 18.67 -5.95
CA THR A 20 13.03 20.08 -6.32
C THR A 20 14.02 20.83 -5.43
N LYS A 21 14.82 20.12 -4.63
CA LYS A 21 15.83 20.63 -3.67
C LYS A 21 15.24 21.44 -2.51
N GLY A 22 13.95 21.29 -2.22
CA GLY A 22 13.33 21.85 -1.03
C GLY A 22 13.75 21.08 0.23
N LYS A 23 13.81 21.79 1.37
CA LYS A 23 13.92 21.15 2.69
C LYS A 23 12.54 20.66 3.11
N VAL A 24 12.39 19.35 3.27
CA VAL A 24 11.11 18.69 3.58
C VAL A 24 11.24 17.89 4.86
N ALA A 25 10.36 18.15 5.81
CA ALA A 25 10.11 17.28 6.95
C ALA A 25 8.77 16.56 6.76
N LEU A 26 8.75 15.24 6.95
CA LEU A 26 7.55 14.39 6.88
C LEU A 26 7.30 13.77 8.26
N ILE A 27 6.10 13.95 8.79
CA ILE A 27 5.71 13.46 10.13
C ILE A 27 4.57 12.45 9.98
N GLU A 28 4.74 11.21 10.45
CA GLU A 28 3.70 10.18 10.45
C GLU A 28 3.55 9.55 11.84
N LYS A 29 2.30 9.38 12.30
CA LYS A 29 1.99 8.87 13.64
C LYS A 29 1.83 7.34 13.69
N HIS A 30 1.64 6.69 12.55
CA HIS A 30 1.40 5.25 12.42
C HIS A 30 2.35 4.64 11.37
N LYS A 31 1.80 3.83 10.45
CA LYS A 31 2.56 3.16 9.41
C LYS A 31 2.69 4.05 8.17
N MET A 32 3.87 4.05 7.58
CA MET A 32 4.09 4.64 6.27
C MET A 32 3.20 3.99 5.20
N GLY A 33 2.94 4.70 4.11
CA GLY A 33 2.05 4.28 3.01
C GLY A 33 0.57 4.56 3.28
N GLY A 34 0.21 4.85 4.54
CA GLY A 34 -1.16 5.15 4.97
C GLY A 34 -2.15 4.05 4.60
N ASP A 35 -3.42 4.41 4.45
CA ASP A 35 -4.47 3.42 4.18
C ASP A 35 -4.24 2.70 2.85
N CYS A 36 -3.82 3.41 1.80
CA CYS A 36 -3.65 2.83 0.46
C CYS A 36 -2.81 1.55 0.49
N LEU A 37 -1.67 1.57 1.18
CA LEU A 37 -0.78 0.42 1.35
C LEU A 37 -1.31 -0.58 2.39
N ASN A 38 -1.75 -0.09 3.55
CA ASN A 38 -1.92 -0.95 4.72
C ASN A 38 -3.30 -1.62 4.82
N THR A 39 -4.36 -0.93 4.40
CA THR A 39 -5.76 -1.32 4.70
C THR A 39 -6.75 -1.04 3.58
N GLY A 40 -6.33 -0.34 2.53
CA GLY A 40 -7.17 0.16 1.46
C GLY A 40 -6.88 -0.50 0.12
N CYS A 41 -6.41 0.28 -0.84
CA CYS A 41 -6.27 -0.11 -2.23
C CYS A 41 -5.45 -1.38 -2.46
N VAL A 42 -4.27 -1.49 -1.84
CA VAL A 42 -3.35 -2.61 -2.02
C VAL A 42 -3.98 -3.93 -1.54
N PRO A 43 -4.40 -4.05 -0.25
CA PRO A 43 -5.02 -5.29 0.22
C PRO A 43 -6.34 -5.60 -0.50
N SER A 44 -7.16 -4.59 -0.77
CA SER A 44 -8.45 -4.78 -1.45
C SER A 44 -8.26 -5.34 -2.86
N LYS A 45 -7.32 -4.81 -3.65
CA LYS A 45 -7.07 -5.30 -5.02
C LYS A 45 -6.43 -6.69 -5.02
N ALA A 46 -5.60 -7.01 -4.03
CA ALA A 46 -5.05 -8.36 -3.87
C ALA A 46 -6.15 -9.40 -3.62
N LEU A 47 -7.09 -9.08 -2.73
CA LEU A 47 -8.26 -9.93 -2.44
C LEU A 47 -9.22 -10.03 -3.64
N ILE A 48 -9.56 -8.90 -4.26
CA ILE A 48 -10.42 -8.83 -5.44
C ILE A 48 -9.86 -9.71 -6.57
N ARG A 49 -8.53 -9.78 -6.73
CA ARG A 49 -7.93 -10.67 -7.74
C ARG A 49 -8.22 -12.14 -7.47
N SER A 50 -8.14 -12.59 -6.21
CA SER A 50 -8.53 -13.95 -5.82
C SER A 50 -10.02 -14.21 -6.04
N ALA A 51 -10.86 -13.26 -5.64
CA ALA A 51 -12.32 -13.36 -5.85
C ALA A 51 -12.69 -13.42 -7.34
N LYS A 52 -12.00 -12.64 -8.19
CA LYS A 52 -12.21 -12.65 -9.64
C LYS A 52 -11.86 -14.01 -10.24
N PHE A 53 -10.78 -14.66 -9.78
CA PHE A 53 -10.45 -16.02 -10.20
C PHE A 53 -11.58 -17.00 -9.86
N MET A 54 -12.15 -16.94 -8.66
CA MET A 54 -13.30 -17.78 -8.29
C MET A 54 -14.54 -17.47 -9.15
N ALA A 55 -14.75 -16.21 -9.53
CA ALA A 55 -15.81 -15.84 -10.46
C ALA A 55 -15.59 -16.42 -11.87
N ASP A 56 -14.34 -16.46 -12.34
CA ASP A 56 -13.97 -17.07 -13.63
C ASP A 56 -14.16 -18.60 -13.59
N VAL A 57 -13.82 -19.25 -12.47
CA VAL A 57 -14.07 -20.69 -12.24
C VAL A 57 -15.56 -21.03 -12.33
N LYS A 58 -16.42 -20.20 -11.73
CA LYS A 58 -17.89 -20.36 -11.86
C LYS A 58 -18.38 -20.22 -13.31
N LYS A 59 -17.63 -19.51 -14.16
CA LYS A 59 -17.91 -19.29 -15.57
C LYS A 59 -17.05 -20.18 -16.49
N CYS A 60 -16.40 -21.21 -15.97
CA CYS A 60 -15.39 -21.98 -16.70
C CYS A 60 -15.89 -22.55 -18.04
N ARG A 61 -17.16 -22.96 -18.12
CA ARG A 61 -17.77 -23.46 -19.37
C ARG A 61 -17.83 -22.42 -20.48
N SER A 62 -18.17 -21.17 -20.18
CA SER A 62 -18.16 -20.09 -21.19
C SER A 62 -16.75 -19.72 -21.61
N LEU A 63 -15.75 -20.11 -20.82
CA LEU A 63 -14.32 -19.94 -21.12
C LEU A 63 -13.73 -21.17 -21.83
N GLY A 64 -14.54 -22.16 -22.21
CA GLY A 64 -14.12 -23.35 -22.94
C GLY A 64 -13.65 -24.52 -22.06
N PHE A 65 -13.73 -24.41 -20.73
CA PHE A 65 -13.36 -25.50 -19.81
C PHE A 65 -14.58 -26.37 -19.47
N LYS A 66 -14.42 -27.69 -19.54
CA LYS A 66 -15.52 -28.63 -19.25
C LYS A 66 -15.87 -28.70 -17.76
N ASN A 67 -14.86 -28.75 -16.90
CA ASN A 67 -14.98 -28.79 -15.45
C ASN A 67 -13.72 -28.21 -14.81
N VAL A 68 -13.86 -27.50 -13.69
CA VAL A 68 -12.76 -26.96 -12.87
C VAL A 68 -13.14 -27.14 -11.41
N GLN A 69 -12.26 -27.78 -10.63
CA GLN A 69 -12.37 -27.88 -9.18
C GLN A 69 -11.26 -27.05 -8.55
N VAL A 70 -11.60 -26.31 -7.50
CA VAL A 70 -10.66 -25.47 -6.75
C VAL A 70 -10.81 -25.80 -5.28
N ASP A 71 -9.67 -26.06 -4.65
CA ASP A 71 -9.54 -26.23 -3.21
C ASP A 71 -8.74 -25.04 -2.67
N PHE A 72 -9.28 -24.34 -1.68
CA PHE A 72 -8.62 -23.18 -1.09
C PHE A 72 -9.10 -22.92 0.33
N GLU A 73 -8.17 -22.45 1.16
CA GLU A 73 -8.46 -21.91 2.48
C GLU A 73 -8.45 -20.38 2.46
N PHE A 74 -9.36 -19.76 3.21
CA PHE A 74 -9.40 -18.30 3.29
C PHE A 74 -8.14 -17.72 3.95
N SER A 75 -7.52 -18.47 4.88
CA SER A 75 -6.25 -18.10 5.50
C SER A 75 -5.16 -17.88 4.47
N ASP A 76 -5.02 -18.79 3.50
CA ASP A 76 -3.95 -18.74 2.49
C ASP A 76 -4.15 -17.54 1.54
N VAL A 77 -5.41 -17.18 1.27
CA VAL A 77 -5.75 -15.97 0.52
C VAL A 77 -5.33 -14.73 1.29
N MET A 78 -5.57 -14.69 2.60
CA MET A 78 -5.19 -13.56 3.44
C MET A 78 -3.68 -13.49 3.65
N GLU A 79 -2.96 -14.61 3.74
CA GLU A 79 -1.50 -14.64 3.72
C GLU A 79 -0.94 -14.08 2.42
N ARG A 80 -1.55 -14.40 1.27
CA ARG A 80 -1.20 -13.78 0.00
C ARG A 80 -1.43 -12.27 0.03
N VAL A 81 -2.54 -11.78 0.58
CA VAL A 81 -2.79 -10.35 0.75
C VAL A 81 -1.67 -9.69 1.56
N GLN A 82 -1.29 -10.29 2.70
CA GLN A 82 -0.19 -9.80 3.54
C GLN A 82 1.16 -9.81 2.82
N ARG A 83 1.46 -10.85 2.02
CA ARG A 83 2.67 -10.88 1.17
C ARG A 83 2.70 -9.72 0.18
N VAL A 84 1.58 -9.41 -0.48
CA VAL A 84 1.50 -8.28 -1.43
C VAL A 84 1.77 -6.95 -0.73
N ILE A 85 1.23 -6.72 0.47
CA ILE A 85 1.54 -5.53 1.27
C ILE A 85 3.05 -5.46 1.55
N LYS A 86 3.64 -6.54 2.07
CA LYS A 86 5.08 -6.63 2.39
C LYS A 86 5.99 -6.43 1.19
N THR A 87 5.56 -6.81 -0.01
CA THR A 87 6.33 -6.54 -1.24
C THR A 87 6.38 -5.04 -1.56
N ILE A 88 5.32 -4.30 -1.25
CA ILE A 88 5.21 -2.87 -1.58
C ILE A 88 5.76 -1.98 -0.46
N GLU A 89 5.61 -2.39 0.80
CA GLU A 89 6.00 -1.63 2.00
C GLU A 89 7.41 -1.00 1.94
N PRO A 90 8.46 -1.66 1.43
CA PRO A 90 9.79 -1.05 1.32
C PRO A 90 9.80 0.22 0.45
N HIS A 91 8.90 0.32 -0.53
CA HIS A 91 8.78 1.50 -1.38
C HIS A 91 8.18 2.70 -0.66
N ASP A 92 7.43 2.50 0.42
CA ASP A 92 6.88 3.62 1.21
C ASP A 92 7.64 3.82 2.51
N SER A 93 8.73 3.08 2.74
CA SER A 93 9.49 3.09 4.00
C SER A 93 10.18 4.42 4.30
N VAL A 94 10.39 4.67 5.61
CA VAL A 94 11.24 5.76 6.11
C VAL A 94 12.63 5.70 5.48
N GLU A 95 13.24 4.51 5.40
CA GLU A 95 14.56 4.28 4.79
C GLU A 95 14.64 4.84 3.35
N ARG A 96 13.62 4.59 2.52
CA ARG A 96 13.58 5.10 1.14
C ARG A 96 13.47 6.63 1.14
N TYR A 97 12.57 7.19 1.95
CA TYR A 97 12.30 8.64 1.95
C TYR A 97 13.48 9.44 2.53
N SER A 98 14.15 8.92 3.56
CA SER A 98 15.39 9.50 4.07
C SER A 98 16.50 9.52 3.00
N LYS A 99 16.67 8.44 2.23
CA LYS A 99 17.62 8.40 1.09
C LYS A 99 17.27 9.39 -0.03
N LEU A 100 16.00 9.75 -0.16
CA LEU A 100 15.52 10.75 -1.11
C LEU A 100 15.68 12.19 -0.60
N GLY A 101 16.21 12.39 0.61
CA GLY A 101 16.47 13.71 1.19
C GLY A 101 15.30 14.28 2.00
N VAL A 102 14.32 13.44 2.38
CA VAL A 102 13.21 13.84 3.26
C VAL A 102 13.57 13.54 4.71
N GLU A 103 13.46 14.54 5.59
CA GLU A 103 13.61 14.34 7.03
C GLU A 103 12.34 13.68 7.59
N CYS A 104 12.43 12.41 7.94
CA CYS A 104 11.27 11.64 8.40
C CYS A 104 11.22 11.57 9.93
N HIS A 105 10.06 11.90 10.50
CA HIS A 105 9.79 11.79 11.93
C HIS A 105 8.58 10.91 12.19
N THR A 106 8.72 9.99 13.14
CA THR A 106 7.57 9.24 13.66
C THR A 106 6.97 10.00 14.84
N GLY A 107 5.71 10.41 14.72
CA GLY A 107 5.02 11.15 15.77
C GLY A 107 3.73 11.81 15.29
N GLU A 108 3.00 12.39 16.24
CA GLU A 108 1.80 13.18 15.96
C GLU A 108 2.16 14.66 15.83
N ALA A 109 1.65 15.32 14.79
CA ALA A 109 1.83 16.76 14.58
C ALA A 109 0.58 17.55 15.00
N ARG A 110 0.78 18.72 15.61
CA ARG A 110 -0.28 19.65 15.98
C ARG A 110 0.11 21.08 15.59
N ILE A 111 -0.78 21.78 14.91
CA ILE A 111 -0.63 23.22 14.63
C ILE A 111 -1.10 23.99 15.86
N LYS A 112 -0.30 24.96 16.32
CA LYS A 112 -0.61 25.82 17.47
C LYS A 112 -0.86 27.25 16.99
N SER A 113 -1.79 27.94 17.65
CA SER A 113 -2.06 29.38 17.49
C SER A 113 -1.19 30.22 18.41
#